data_AF-A0A1J5JDD0-F1
#
_entry.id   AF-A0A1J5JDD0-F1
#
_cell.length_a   1.000
_cell.length_b   1.000
_cell.length_c   1.000
_cell.angle_alpha   90.00
_cell.angle_beta   90.00
_cell.angle_gamma   90.00
#
_symmetry.space_group_name_H-M   'P 1'
#
loop_
_entity.id
_entity.type
_entity.pdbx_description
1 polymer ?
#
loop_
_entity_poly.entity_id
_entity_poly.type
_entity_poly.pdbx_seq_one_letter_code
_entity_poly.pdbx_strand_id
1 'polypeptide(L)'
;MENQSTTLDKAVKISVIAGVLIVALSIAYYLVLYIPKQAQQQAQQKQANADNLAGCLATEKGDVSKEYEGISKLNREGKNIDVEAQFAKVDKYYESRKADCFKKYPQ
;
A
#
# COMPACT_ATOMS: atom_id res chain seq x y z
N MET A 1 -50.48 -23.52 44.31
CA MET A 1 -50.32 -22.48 43.28
C MET A 1 -48.87 -22.50 42.73
N GLU A 2 -48.35 -23.67 42.35
CA GLU A 2 -46.89 -23.86 42.14
C GLU A 2 -46.41 -23.76 40.68
N ASN A 3 -47.32 -23.72 39.70
CA ASN A 3 -46.94 -23.78 38.28
C ASN A 3 -46.51 -22.44 37.66
N GLN A 4 -46.76 -21.31 38.33
CA GLN A 4 -46.43 -19.98 37.79
C GLN A 4 -44.95 -19.62 37.99
N SER A 5 -44.36 -19.98 39.14
CA SER A 5 -42.95 -19.66 39.46
C SER A 5 -41.95 -20.43 38.58
N THR A 6 -42.23 -21.70 38.27
CA THR A 6 -41.34 -22.54 37.44
C THR A 6 -41.33 -22.13 35.96
N THR A 7 -42.42 -21.55 35.47
CA THR A 7 -42.53 -21.09 34.08
C THR A 7 -41.81 -19.75 33.88
N LEU A 8 -41.89 -18.85 34.87
CA LEU A 8 -41.15 -17.58 34.89
C LEU A 8 -39.63 -17.83 34.89
N ASP A 9 -39.17 -18.79 35.70
CA ASP A 9 -37.74 -19.14 35.84
C ASP A 9 -37.14 -19.69 34.52
N LYS A 10 -37.92 -20.50 33.78
CA LYS A 10 -37.52 -20.99 32.45
C LYS A 10 -37.47 -19.88 31.40
N ALA A 11 -38.44 -18.97 31.39
CA ALA A 11 -38.46 -17.85 30.46
C ALA A 11 -37.28 -16.88 30.68
N VAL A 12 -36.93 -16.63 31.95
CA VAL A 12 -35.77 -15.80 32.32
C VAL A 12 -34.47 -16.46 31.87
N LYS A 13 -34.29 -17.77 32.08
CA LYS A 13 -33.11 -18.50 31.59
C LYS A 13 -32.97 -18.44 30.07
N ILE A 14 -34.06 -18.60 29.33
CA ILE A 14 -34.06 -18.50 27.87
C ILE A 14 -33.71 -17.07 27.42
N SER A 15 -34.25 -16.05 28.08
CA SER A 15 -33.92 -14.65 27.82
C SER A 15 -32.43 -14.34 28.03
N VAL A 16 -31.84 -14.86 29.10
CA VAL A 16 -30.41 -14.68 29.39
C VAL A 16 -29.56 -15.38 28.32
N ILE A 17 -29.89 -16.62 27.94
CA ILE A 17 -29.18 -17.36 26.89
C ILE A 17 -29.28 -16.64 25.54
N ALA A 18 -30.48 -16.16 25.18
CA ALA A 18 -30.68 -15.39 23.96
C ALA A 18 -29.87 -14.08 23.97
N GLY A 19 -29.83 -13.38 25.10
CA GLY A 19 -29.03 -12.18 25.28
C GLY A 19 -27.54 -12.44 25.08
N VAL A 20 -27.01 -13.50 25.71
CA VAL A 20 -25.60 -13.90 25.55
C VAL A 20 -25.28 -14.27 24.10
N LEU A 21 -26.18 -15.00 23.43
CA LEU A 21 -26.01 -15.36 22.01
C LEU A 21 -25.96 -14.13 21.09
N ILE A 22 -26.81 -13.12 21.31
CA ILE A 22 -26.83 -11.89 20.51
C ILE A 22 -25.54 -11.09 20.70
N VAL A 23 -25.05 -10.99 21.95
CA VAL A 23 -23.77 -10.31 22.24
C VAL A 23 -22.60 -11.07 21.60
N ALA A 24 -22.57 -12.40 21.73
CA ALA A 24 -21.53 -13.23 21.12
C ALA A 24 -21.50 -13.10 19.59
N LEU A 25 -22.67 -13.11 18.93
CA LEU A 25 -22.78 -12.92 17.48
C LEU A 25 -22.31 -11.54 17.04
N SER A 26 -22.59 -10.51 17.85
CA SER A 26 -22.16 -9.12 17.56
C SER A 26 -20.63 -8.98 17.66
N ILE A 27 -20.01 -9.62 18.65
CA ILE A 27 -18.55 -9.65 18.79
C ILE A 27 -17.92 -10.47 17.66
N ALA A 28 -18.49 -11.63 17.33
CA ALA A 28 -18.02 -12.45 16.22
C ALA A 28 -18.10 -11.71 14.88
N TYR A 29 -19.20 -11.00 14.62
CA TYR A 29 -19.34 -10.15 13.43
C TYR A 29 -18.25 -9.08 13.36
N TYR A 30 -17.97 -8.39 14.47
CA TYR A 30 -16.92 -7.38 14.54
C TYR A 30 -15.52 -7.98 14.28
N LEU A 31 -15.19 -9.12 14.91
CA LEU A 31 -13.90 -9.78 14.74
C LEU A 31 -13.71 -10.32 13.31
N VAL A 32 -14.75 -10.91 12.71
CA VAL A 32 -14.65 -11.56 11.40
C VAL A 32 -14.69 -10.58 10.24
N LEU A 33 -15.41 -9.46 10.34
CA LEU A 33 -15.57 -8.53 9.21
C LEU A 33 -14.81 -7.22 9.38
N TYR A 34 -14.63 -6.71 10.60
CA TYR A 34 -14.03 -5.40 10.81
C TYR A 34 -12.51 -5.45 10.87
N ILE A 35 -11.94 -6.42 11.59
CA ILE A 35 -10.49 -6.60 11.73
C ILE A 35 -9.79 -6.85 10.38
N PRO A 36 -10.23 -7.83 9.55
CA PRO A 36 -9.53 -8.10 8.30
C PRO A 36 -9.63 -6.95 7.29
N LYS A 37 -10.68 -6.12 7.36
CA LYS A 37 -10.81 -4.94 6.48
C LYS A 37 -9.74 -3.88 6.76
N GLN A 38 -9.37 -3.64 8.01
CA GLN A 38 -8.30 -2.69 8.34
C GLN A 38 -6.93 -3.21 7.90
N ALA A 39 -6.68 -4.52 8.09
CA ALA A 39 -5.44 -5.15 7.63
C ALA A 39 -5.33 -5.14 6.10
N GLN A 40 -6.43 -5.39 5.38
CA GLN A 40 -6.46 -5.28 3.92
C GLN A 40 -6.24 -3.85 3.42
N GLN A 41 -6.79 -2.83 4.09
CA GLN A 41 -6.57 -1.44 3.72
C GLN A 41 -5.10 -1.04 3.87
N GLN A 42 -4.44 -1.43 4.96
CA GLN A 42 -3.02 -1.17 5.14
C GLN A 42 -2.15 -1.95 4.13
N ALA A 43 -2.51 -3.20 3.83
CA ALA A 43 -1.80 -3.99 2.82
C ALA A 43 -1.97 -3.40 1.41
N GLN A 44 -3.18 -2.97 1.04
CA GLN A 44 -3.45 -2.31 -0.24
C GLN A 44 -2.72 -0.97 -0.36
N GLN A 45 -2.64 -0.20 0.72
CA GLN A 45 -1.94 1.08 0.71
C GLN A 45 -0.42 0.90 0.55
N LYS A 46 0.16 -0.12 1.19
CA LYS A 46 1.57 -0.51 0.98
C LYS A 46 1.82 -1.01 -0.44
N GLN A 47 0.93 -1.84 -0.97
CA GLN A 47 1.03 -2.34 -2.35
C GLN A 47 0.96 -1.19 -3.36
N ALA A 48 -0.01 -0.28 -3.20
CA ALA A 48 -0.17 0.88 -4.07
C ALA A 48 1.05 1.82 -4.00
N ASN A 49 1.64 2.04 -2.82
CA ASN A 49 2.87 2.82 -2.69
C ASN A 49 4.06 2.14 -3.39
N ALA A 50 4.18 0.82 -3.30
CA ALA A 50 5.22 0.06 -4.00
C ALA A 50 5.06 0.16 -5.53
N ASP A 51 3.83 0.05 -6.04
CA ASP A 51 3.53 0.18 -7.47
C ASP A 51 3.81 1.61 -7.97
N ASN A 52 3.43 2.63 -7.19
CA ASN A 52 3.71 4.03 -7.50
C ASN A 52 5.22 4.35 -7.49
N LEU A 53 5.97 3.77 -6.55
CA LEU A 53 7.43 3.89 -6.51
C LEU A 53 8.06 3.22 -7.74
N ALA A 54 7.63 2.01 -8.09
CA ALA A 54 8.12 1.29 -9.26
C ALA A 54 7.84 2.09 -10.56
N GLY A 55 6.65 2.69 -10.67
CA GLY A 55 6.29 3.58 -11.76
C GLY A 55 7.20 4.82 -11.85
N CYS A 56 7.43 5.50 -10.72
CA CYS A 56 8.34 6.66 -10.64
C CYS A 56 9.75 6.30 -11.11
N LEU A 57 10.32 5.21 -10.58
CA LEU A 57 11.66 4.74 -10.95
C LEU A 57 11.75 4.35 -12.44
N ALA A 58 10.69 3.76 -13.00
CA ALA A 58 10.64 3.40 -14.41
C ALA A 58 10.63 4.64 -15.33
N THR A 59 9.87 5.68 -14.97
CA THR A 59 9.85 6.95 -15.70
C THR A 59 11.22 7.62 -15.70
N GLU A 60 11.85 7.76 -14.52
CA GLU A 60 13.16 8.38 -14.40
C GLU A 60 14.24 7.62 -15.18
N LYS A 61 14.20 6.28 -15.13
CA LYS A 61 15.10 5.44 -15.93
C LYS A 61 14.89 5.62 -17.43
N GLY A 62 13.63 5.77 -17.87
CA GLY A 62 13.28 6.02 -19.26
C GLY A 62 13.80 7.37 -19.77
N ASP A 63 13.66 8.43 -18.99
CA ASP A 63 14.13 9.77 -19.37
C ASP A 63 15.66 9.85 -19.41
N VAL A 64 16.33 9.22 -18.45
CA VAL A 64 17.79 9.08 -18.44
C VAL A 64 18.29 8.30 -19.67
N SER A 65 17.60 7.22 -20.06
CA SER A 65 17.95 6.48 -21.28
C SER A 65 17.86 7.35 -22.55
N LYS A 66 16.89 8.27 -22.63
CA LYS A 66 16.77 9.20 -23.77
C LYS A 66 17.91 10.22 -23.78
N GLU A 67 18.32 10.73 -22.62
CA GLU A 67 19.47 11.64 -22.53
C GLU A 67 20.76 10.95 -22.95
N TYR A 68 20.98 9.70 -22.51
CA TYR A 68 22.10 8.87 -22.95
C TYR A 68 22.14 8.70 -24.47
N GLU A 69 20.99 8.42 -25.08
CA GLU A 69 20.88 8.30 -26.54
C GLU A 69 21.15 9.63 -27.25
N GLY A 70 20.66 10.76 -26.70
CA GLY A 70 20.90 12.10 -27.21
C GLY A 70 22.38 12.48 -27.21
N ILE A 71 23.08 12.25 -26.10
CA ILE A 71 24.54 12.48 -25.99
C ILE A 71 25.30 11.57 -26.97
N SER A 72 24.90 10.30 -27.07
CA SER A 72 25.51 9.35 -28.02
C SER A 72 25.33 9.78 -29.48
N LYS A 73 24.15 10.34 -29.84
CA LYS A 73 23.90 10.90 -31.18
C LYS A 73 24.78 12.11 -31.46
N LEU A 74 24.87 13.06 -30.53
CA LEU A 74 25.71 14.25 -30.68
C LEU A 74 27.18 13.89 -30.89
N ASN A 75 27.68 12.84 -30.21
CA ASN A 75 29.05 12.35 -30.40
C ASN A 75 29.24 11.70 -31.78
N ARG A 76 28.27 10.90 -32.24
CA ARG A 76 28.29 10.30 -33.59
C ARG A 76 28.21 11.33 -34.72
N GLU A 77 27.54 12.45 -34.47
CA GLU A 77 27.47 13.60 -35.38
C GLU A 77 28.79 14.39 -35.46
N GLY A 78 29.84 13.96 -34.74
CA GLY A 78 31.15 14.60 -34.77
C GLY A 78 31.24 15.89 -33.96
N LYS A 79 30.25 16.17 -33.09
CA LYS A 79 30.40 17.26 -32.13
C LYS A 79 31.45 16.89 -31.10
N ASN A 80 32.38 17.81 -30.86
CA ASN A 80 33.36 17.68 -29.77
C ASN A 80 32.65 17.90 -28.44
N ILE A 81 32.10 16.83 -27.89
CA ILE A 81 31.53 16.78 -26.55
C ILE A 81 32.32 15.79 -25.69
N ASP A 82 32.55 16.17 -24.44
CA ASP A 82 33.08 15.26 -23.44
C ASP A 82 31.96 14.32 -22.99
N VAL A 83 31.88 13.17 -23.66
CA VAL A 83 30.83 12.16 -23.42
C VAL A 83 30.85 11.67 -21.98
N GLU A 84 32.03 11.46 -21.42
CA GLU A 84 32.20 10.93 -20.08
C GLU A 84 31.72 11.94 -19.03
N ALA A 85 32.08 13.22 -19.19
CA ALA A 85 31.57 14.27 -18.31
C ALA A 85 30.05 14.49 -18.44
N GLN A 86 29.47 14.31 -19.63
CA GLN A 86 28.02 14.43 -19.82
C GLN A 86 27.28 13.25 -19.19
N PHE A 87 27.74 12.02 -19.40
CA PHE A 87 27.18 10.82 -18.76
C PHE A 87 27.25 10.91 -17.23
N ALA A 88 28.38 11.36 -16.67
CA ALA A 88 28.50 11.56 -15.23
C ALA A 88 27.49 12.58 -14.65
N LYS A 89 27.07 13.58 -15.44
CA LYS A 89 26.00 14.52 -15.03
C LYS A 89 24.63 13.85 -15.05
N VAL A 90 24.35 13.06 -16.08
CA VAL A 90 23.10 12.29 -16.21
C VAL A 90 22.98 11.28 -15.07
N ASP A 91 24.05 10.59 -14.69
CA ASP A 91 24.07 9.67 -13.55
C ASP A 91 23.79 10.38 -12.22
N LYS A 92 24.44 11.52 -11.97
CA LYS A 92 24.17 12.32 -10.77
C LYS A 92 22.73 12.81 -10.72
N TYR A 93 22.19 13.21 -11.87
CA TYR A 93 20.80 13.61 -12.00
C TYR A 93 19.83 12.47 -11.69
N TYR A 94 20.10 11.28 -12.23
CA TYR A 94 19.32 10.07 -11.97
C TYR A 94 19.31 9.71 -10.49
N GLU A 95 20.47 9.72 -9.83
CA GLU A 95 20.55 9.40 -8.40
C GLU A 95 19.76 10.40 -7.53
N SER A 96 19.76 11.69 -7.89
CA SER A 96 18.91 12.69 -7.21
C SER A 96 17.42 12.40 -7.41
N ARG A 97 16.99 12.17 -8.66
CA ARG A 97 15.59 11.88 -8.99
C ARG A 97 15.08 10.59 -8.34
N LYS A 98 15.92 9.56 -8.33
CA LYS A 98 15.68 8.29 -7.66
C LYS A 98 15.47 8.50 -6.17
N ALA A 99 16.35 9.27 -5.50
CA ALA A 99 16.18 9.62 -4.10
C ALA A 99 14.85 10.36 -3.84
N ASP A 100 14.42 11.24 -4.75
CA ASP A 100 13.14 11.93 -4.64
C ASP A 100 11.93 11.00 -4.86
N CYS A 101 12.02 9.99 -5.74
CA CYS A 101 11.02 8.94 -5.84
C CYS A 101 10.86 8.18 -4.51
N PHE A 102 11.97 7.84 -3.83
CA PHE A 102 11.93 7.19 -2.51
C PHE A 102 11.37 8.09 -1.40
N LYS A 103 11.63 9.41 -1.45
CA LYS A 103 11.01 10.37 -0.51
C LYS A 103 9.51 10.51 -0.73
N LYS A 104 9.06 10.49 -1.99
CA LYS A 104 7.65 10.66 -2.36
C LYS A 104 6.81 9.44 -2.03
N TYR A 105 7.39 8.25 -2.13
CA TYR A 105 6.74 6.97 -1.84
C TYR A 105 7.52 6.18 -0.78
N PRO A 106 7.42 6.57 0.50
CA PRO A 106 8.06 5.85 1.60
C PRO A 106 7.47 4.42 1.72
N GLN A 107 8.35 3.47 2.01
CA GLN A 107 8.06 2.04 2.18
C GLN A 107 7.57 1.73 3.61
#